data_AF-A0A8I2YTE9-F1
#
_entry.id   AF-A0A8I2YTE9-F1
#
_cell.length_a   1.000
_cell.length_b   1.000
_cell.length_c   1.000
_cell.angle_alpha   90.00
_cell.angle_beta   90.00
_cell.angle_gamma   90.00
#
_symmetry.space_group_name_H-M   'P 1'
#
loop_
_entity.id
_entity.type
_entity.pdbx_description
1 polymer ?
#
loop_
_entity_poly.entity_id
_entity_poly.type
_entity_poly.pdbx_seq_one_letter_code
_entity_poly.pdbx_strand_id
1 'polypeptide(L)'
;MEVPTGYLGTAIPGIPNFYMLAGPNTGTSTSTLFVEEVQVSYALQLIKPVLDGLVSAFTVKADATDAYNAKLQERLSRSVHMQCYSWQRAGGGTGKVFNAFPWAVTIWWWWLRRPNWAHYTAMGGNKWVRRRAMDKMFGVFKVSAFALLSVAYVRRPTLLPLLYERLRDLGK
;
A
#
# COMPACT_ATOMS: atom_id res chain seq x y z
N MET A 1 2.37 15.22 -26.02
CA MET A 1 0.97 14.87 -25.71
C MET A 1 0.91 14.50 -24.24
N GLU A 2 0.01 15.15 -23.50
CA GLU A 2 -0.29 14.80 -22.11
C GLU A 2 -1.02 13.46 -22.09
N VAL A 3 -0.70 12.61 -21.11
CA VAL A 3 -1.29 11.28 -20.96
C VAL A 3 -1.93 11.18 -19.57
N PRO A 4 -3.05 10.44 -19.42
CA PRO A 4 -3.71 10.34 -18.12
C PRO A 4 -2.76 9.77 -17.06
N THR A 5 -2.75 10.38 -15.89
CA THR A 5 -1.97 9.95 -14.72
C THR A 5 -2.86 9.77 -13.51
N GLY A 6 -2.47 8.86 -12.62
CA GLY A 6 -3.13 8.65 -11.34
C GLY A 6 -2.14 8.09 -10.33
N TYR A 7 -2.46 8.22 -9.04
CA TYR A 7 -1.68 7.61 -7.97
C TYR A 7 -2.07 6.15 -7.82
N LEU A 8 -1.09 5.25 -8.01
CA LEU A 8 -1.30 3.80 -8.01
C LEU A 8 -2.40 3.35 -9.00
N GLY A 9 -2.66 4.15 -10.03
CA GLY A 9 -3.77 3.94 -10.97
C GLY A 9 -5.17 3.85 -10.32
N THR A 10 -5.30 4.29 -9.07
CA THR A 10 -6.55 4.17 -8.28
C THR A 10 -7.08 5.51 -7.81
N ALA A 11 -6.24 6.46 -7.40
CA ALA A 11 -6.70 7.76 -6.90
C ALA A 11 -6.23 8.89 -7.83
N ILE A 12 -7.05 9.93 -7.98
CA ILE A 12 -6.77 11.09 -8.82
C ILE A 12 -6.69 12.35 -7.93
N PRO A 13 -5.63 13.16 -8.01
CA PRO A 13 -5.51 14.37 -7.22
C PRO A 13 -6.62 15.37 -7.58
N GLY A 14 -7.13 16.10 -6.58
CA GLY A 14 -8.17 17.11 -6.77
C GLY A 14 -9.60 16.56 -6.87
N ILE A 15 -9.79 15.24 -6.97
CA ILE A 15 -11.12 14.60 -6.98
C ILE A 15 -11.32 13.83 -5.67
N PRO A 16 -11.96 14.44 -4.64
CA PRO A 16 -12.18 13.78 -3.36
C PRO A 16 -13.12 12.57 -3.49
N ASN A 17 -12.85 11.51 -2.72
CA ASN A 17 -13.69 10.29 -2.65
C ASN A 17 -13.92 9.56 -3.98
N PHE A 18 -13.09 9.83 -4.99
CA PHE A 18 -13.15 9.11 -6.26
C PHE A 18 -12.00 8.10 -6.35
N TYR A 19 -12.35 6.85 -6.65
CA TYR A 19 -11.41 5.75 -6.81
C TYR A 19 -11.73 4.99 -8.09
N MET A 20 -10.71 4.74 -8.90
CA MET A 20 -10.81 4.07 -10.20
C MET A 20 -10.20 2.67 -10.14
N LEU A 21 -10.84 1.72 -10.80
CA LEU A 21 -10.28 0.40 -11.07
C LEU A 21 -9.73 0.38 -12.50
N ALA A 22 -8.69 -0.42 -12.73
CA ALA A 22 -8.03 -0.52 -14.03
C ALA A 22 -7.67 0.84 -14.66
N GLY A 23 -7.22 1.79 -13.82
CA GLY A 23 -6.87 3.13 -14.25
C GLY A 23 -5.53 3.23 -15.02
N PRO A 24 -4.98 4.43 -15.21
CA PRO A 24 -3.72 4.59 -15.92
C PRO A 24 -2.59 3.85 -15.19
N ASN A 25 -1.67 3.29 -15.97
CA ASN A 25 -0.49 2.57 -15.48
C ASN A 25 -0.79 1.32 -14.63
N THR A 26 -1.93 0.66 -14.81
CA THR A 26 -2.28 -0.60 -14.10
C THR A 26 -2.24 -1.85 -14.98
N GLY A 27 -2.05 -1.71 -16.29
CA GLY A 27 -2.00 -2.81 -17.23
C GLY A 27 -0.83 -3.73 -16.91
N THR A 28 -1.14 -4.99 -16.60
CA THR A 28 -0.14 -6.04 -16.32
C THR A 28 -0.34 -7.21 -17.28
N SER A 29 0.69 -8.05 -17.44
CA SER A 29 0.61 -9.27 -18.25
C SER A 29 0.07 -10.49 -17.49
N THR A 30 -0.45 -10.28 -16.27
CA THR A 30 -1.04 -11.33 -15.43
C THR A 30 -2.56 -11.18 -15.38
N SER A 31 -3.21 -11.78 -14.38
CA SER A 31 -4.63 -11.64 -14.13
C SER A 31 -5.03 -10.19 -13.83
N THR A 32 -5.84 -9.59 -14.70
CA THR A 32 -6.51 -8.30 -14.44
C THR A 32 -7.38 -8.38 -13.18
N LEU A 33 -8.05 -9.51 -12.96
CA LEU A 33 -8.88 -9.72 -11.77
C LEU A 33 -8.08 -9.57 -10.48
N PHE A 34 -6.85 -10.09 -10.44
CA PHE A 34 -5.97 -9.92 -9.27
C PHE A 34 -5.64 -8.44 -9.02
N VAL A 35 -5.32 -7.69 -10.08
CA VAL A 35 -5.03 -6.25 -9.96
C VAL A 35 -6.24 -5.49 -9.41
N GLU A 36 -7.44 -5.81 -9.91
CA GLU A 36 -8.70 -5.19 -9.48
C GLU A 36 -9.06 -5.55 -8.04
N GLU A 37 -8.93 -6.81 -7.61
CA GLU A 37 -9.16 -7.23 -6.22
C GLU A 37 -8.27 -6.47 -5.23
N VAL A 38 -7.01 -6.28 -5.60
CA VAL A 38 -6.06 -5.46 -4.82
C VAL A 38 -6.50 -3.99 -4.79
N GLN A 39 -6.92 -3.41 -5.92
CA GLN A 39 -7.41 -2.03 -5.97
C GLN A 39 -8.70 -1.84 -5.17
N VAL A 40 -9.63 -2.79 -5.23
CA VAL A 40 -10.87 -2.78 -4.43
C VAL A 40 -10.55 -2.82 -2.95
N SER A 41 -9.66 -3.72 -2.53
CA SER A 41 -9.23 -3.85 -1.13
C SER A 41 -8.56 -2.56 -0.62
N TYR A 42 -7.81 -1.88 -1.48
CA TYR A 42 -7.19 -0.60 -1.18
C TYR A 42 -8.21 0.54 -1.06
N ALA A 43 -9.14 0.64 -2.02
CA ALA A 43 -10.18 1.65 -2.02
C ALA A 43 -11.11 1.51 -0.81
N LEU A 44 -11.49 0.29 -0.42
CA LEU A 44 -12.30 0.03 0.77
C LEU A 44 -11.64 0.54 2.07
N GLN A 45 -10.30 0.47 2.18
CA GLN A 45 -9.57 1.01 3.33
C GLN A 45 -9.65 2.55 3.39
N LEU A 46 -9.75 3.24 2.25
CA LEU A 46 -9.92 4.68 2.17
C LEU A 46 -11.39 5.11 2.37
N ILE A 47 -12.34 4.30 1.90
CA ILE A 47 -13.78 4.55 2.03
C ILE A 47 -14.25 4.31 3.46
N LYS A 48 -13.75 3.28 4.13
CA LYS A 48 -14.22 2.88 5.46
C LYS A 48 -14.23 4.02 6.49
N PRO A 49 -13.15 4.82 6.67
CA PRO A 49 -13.18 5.94 7.61
C PRO A 49 -14.20 7.03 7.27
N VAL A 50 -14.52 7.19 5.99
CA VAL A 50 -15.56 8.14 5.53
C VAL A 50 -16.93 7.63 5.97
N LEU A 51 -17.22 6.34 5.74
CA LEU A 51 -18.47 5.70 6.16
C LEU A 51 -18.60 5.64 7.69
N ASP A 52 -17.50 5.45 8.41
CA ASP A 52 -17.45 5.47 9.88
C ASP A 52 -17.59 6.91 10.45
N GLY A 53 -17.73 7.95 9.60
CA GLY A 53 -17.90 9.34 10.01
C GLY A 53 -16.68 9.97 10.69
N LEU A 54 -15.48 9.41 10.47
CA LEU A 54 -14.22 9.89 11.04
C LEU A 54 -13.63 11.05 10.23
N VAL A 55 -13.93 11.09 8.94
CA VAL A 55 -13.42 12.05 7.94
C VAL A 55 -14.50 12.24 6.88
N SER A 56 -14.57 13.42 6.26
CA SER A 56 -15.56 13.71 5.21
C SER A 56 -15.09 13.24 3.84
N ALA A 57 -13.79 13.39 3.55
CA ALA A 57 -13.21 12.91 2.31
C ALA A 57 -11.70 12.68 2.40
N PHE A 58 -11.19 11.88 1.47
CA PHE A 58 -9.77 11.84 1.14
C PHE A 58 -9.54 12.33 -0.28
N THR A 59 -8.48 13.11 -0.46
CA THR A 59 -7.89 13.38 -1.78
C THR A 59 -6.41 13.01 -1.74
N VAL A 60 -5.92 12.39 -2.80
CA VAL A 60 -4.48 12.12 -2.93
C VAL A 60 -3.77 13.42 -3.26
N LYS A 61 -2.57 13.60 -2.70
CA LYS A 61 -1.77 14.80 -2.97
C LYS A 61 -1.16 14.74 -4.38
N ALA A 62 -1.03 15.92 -5.00
CA ALA A 62 -0.45 16.05 -6.33
C ALA A 62 1.03 15.62 -6.34
N ASP A 63 1.82 16.07 -5.37
CA ASP A 63 3.24 15.71 -5.23
C ASP A 63 3.48 14.19 -5.14
N ALA A 64 2.66 13.46 -4.38
CA ALA A 64 2.72 12.01 -4.28
C ALA A 64 2.34 11.32 -5.60
N THR A 65 1.36 11.88 -6.32
CA THR A 65 0.94 11.40 -7.64
C THR A 65 2.05 11.60 -8.67
N ASP A 66 2.66 12.78 -8.68
CA ASP A 66 3.73 13.15 -9.60
C ASP A 66 4.99 12.33 -9.36
N ALA A 67 5.41 12.19 -8.09
CA ALA A 67 6.56 11.37 -7.72
C ALA A 67 6.38 9.90 -8.12
N TYR A 68 5.18 9.35 -7.92
CA TYR A 68 4.85 7.99 -8.35
C TYR A 68 4.94 7.85 -9.88
N ASN A 69 4.30 8.76 -10.63
CA ASN A 69 4.27 8.70 -12.08
C ASN A 69 5.66 8.96 -12.68
N ALA A 70 6.47 9.86 -12.12
CA ALA A 70 7.84 10.10 -12.54
C ALA A 70 8.69 8.83 -12.43
N LYS A 71 8.64 8.16 -11.27
CA LYS A 71 9.35 6.89 -11.04
C LYS A 71 8.88 5.79 -12.00
N LEU A 72 7.58 5.72 -12.24
CA LEU A 72 6.97 4.76 -13.15
C LEU A 72 7.44 4.98 -14.60
N GLN A 73 7.47 6.23 -15.04
CA GLN A 73 7.92 6.59 -16.38
C GLN A 73 9.43 6.40 -16.57
N GLU A 74 10.24 6.69 -15.56
CA GLU A 74 11.70 6.41 -15.59
C GLU A 74 11.97 4.92 -15.83
N ARG A 75 11.19 4.03 -15.20
CA ARG A 75 11.35 2.59 -15.41
C ARG A 75 10.81 2.14 -16.77
N LEU A 76 9.64 2.65 -17.17
CA LEU A 76 9.06 2.33 -18.48
C LEU A 76 9.97 2.77 -19.62
N SER A 77 10.68 3.90 -19.47
CA SER A 77 11.59 4.42 -20.49
C SER A 77 12.72 3.43 -20.86
N ARG A 78 13.05 2.50 -19.96
CA ARG A 78 14.08 1.46 -20.14
C ARG A 78 13.50 0.07 -20.43
N SER A 79 12.19 -0.04 -20.66
CA SER A 79 11.49 -1.31 -20.84
C SER A 79 11.15 -1.61 -22.30
N VAL A 80 10.81 -2.87 -22.60
CA VAL A 80 10.34 -3.30 -23.92
C VAL A 80 9.07 -2.58 -24.37
N HIS A 81 8.25 -2.05 -23.45
CA HIS A 81 7.08 -1.24 -23.78
C HIS A 81 7.46 0.06 -24.53
N MET A 82 8.71 0.51 -24.46
CA MET A 82 9.21 1.62 -25.28
C MET A 82 9.61 1.23 -26.69
N GLN A 83 9.89 -0.04 -26.92
CA GLN A 83 10.43 -0.55 -28.18
C GLN A 83 9.32 -1.14 -29.09
N CYS A 84 8.14 -1.42 -28.53
CA CYS A 84 7.01 -1.97 -29.27
C CYS A 84 6.00 -0.89 -29.67
N TYR A 85 5.49 -0.97 -30.90
CA TYR A 85 4.28 -0.26 -31.29
C TYR A 85 3.08 -0.92 -30.62
N SER A 86 2.39 -0.22 -29.72
CA SER A 86 1.27 -0.80 -28.97
C SER A 86 0.25 0.23 -28.52
N TRP A 87 -0.99 -0.22 -28.31
CA TRP A 87 -2.09 0.58 -27.75
C TRP A 87 -1.79 1.15 -26.35
N GLN A 88 -0.76 0.65 -25.67
CA GLN A 88 -0.33 1.13 -24.36
C GLN A 88 0.43 2.48 -24.45
N ARG A 89 0.71 2.94 -25.67
CA ARG A 89 1.49 4.15 -25.97
C ARG A 89 0.60 5.20 -26.62
N ALA A 90 0.77 6.44 -26.19
CA ALA A 90 0.07 7.59 -26.78
C ALA A 90 0.52 7.86 -28.23
N GLY A 91 -0.19 8.75 -28.93
CA GLY A 91 0.23 9.21 -30.26
C GLY A 91 0.25 8.10 -31.31
N GLY A 92 -0.73 7.20 -31.25
CA GLY A 92 -0.80 6.06 -32.16
C GLY A 92 0.40 5.12 -31.99
N GLY A 93 0.68 4.65 -30.78
CA GLY A 93 1.64 3.56 -30.59
C GLY A 93 3.11 3.93 -30.45
N THR A 94 3.49 5.21 -30.53
CA THR A 94 4.91 5.64 -30.50
C THR A 94 5.27 6.61 -29.38
N GLY A 95 4.27 7.16 -28.69
CA GLY A 95 4.45 8.14 -27.63
C GLY A 95 4.65 7.55 -26.24
N LYS A 96 4.36 8.35 -25.21
CA LYS A 96 4.52 7.98 -23.80
C LYS A 96 3.65 6.76 -23.44
N VAL A 97 4.21 5.82 -22.70
CA VAL A 97 3.47 4.65 -22.20
C VAL A 97 2.57 5.11 -21.06
N PHE A 98 1.26 4.85 -21.15
CA PHE A 98 0.28 5.34 -20.17
C PHE A 98 -0.53 4.22 -19.50
N ASN A 99 -0.45 3.00 -20.01
CA ASN A 99 -1.21 1.87 -19.47
C ASN A 99 -0.36 0.85 -18.72
N ALA A 100 0.86 0.55 -19.17
CA ALA A 100 1.62 -0.56 -18.61
C ALA A 100 2.19 -0.26 -17.22
N PHE A 101 2.15 -1.26 -16.33
CA PHE A 101 2.85 -1.24 -15.05
C PHE A 101 4.22 -1.97 -15.18
N PRO A 102 5.36 -1.31 -14.92
CA PRO A 102 6.68 -1.86 -15.25
C PRO A 102 7.30 -2.76 -14.15
N TRP A 103 6.56 -3.11 -13.10
CA TRP A 103 7.04 -3.96 -12.00
C TRP A 103 6.24 -5.26 -11.89
N ALA A 104 6.77 -6.21 -11.10
CA ALA A 104 6.05 -7.42 -10.73
C ALA A 104 4.77 -7.09 -9.94
N VAL A 105 3.72 -7.87 -10.13
CA VAL A 105 2.43 -7.67 -9.44
C VAL A 105 2.50 -7.90 -7.93
N THR A 106 3.55 -8.57 -7.44
CA THR A 106 3.84 -8.64 -6.00
C THR A 106 4.18 -7.27 -5.42
N ILE A 107 4.86 -6.41 -6.19
CA ILE A 107 5.16 -5.02 -5.80
C ILE A 107 3.87 -4.19 -5.81
N TRP A 108 2.99 -4.43 -6.80
CA TRP A 108 1.65 -3.82 -6.85
C TRP A 108 0.87 -4.14 -5.57
N TRP A 109 0.74 -5.44 -5.25
CA TRP A 109 0.11 -5.89 -4.01
C TRP A 109 0.74 -5.24 -2.79
N TRP A 110 2.07 -5.19 -2.69
CA TRP A 110 2.75 -4.60 -1.54
C TRP A 110 2.43 -3.11 -1.36
N TRP A 111 2.42 -2.34 -2.45
CA TRP A 111 2.13 -0.90 -2.43
C TRP A 111 0.67 -0.61 -2.10
N LEU A 112 -0.27 -1.41 -2.62
CA LEU A 112 -1.70 -1.25 -2.39
C LEU A 112 -2.20 -2.04 -1.17
N ARG A 113 -1.34 -2.76 -0.45
CA ARG A 113 -1.75 -3.49 0.75
C ARG A 113 -2.31 -2.58 1.83
N ARG A 114 -1.76 -1.36 1.96
CA ARG A 114 -2.20 -0.35 2.93
C ARG A 114 -2.02 1.07 2.36
N PRO A 115 -3.02 1.96 2.50
CA PRO A 115 -2.85 3.37 2.18
C PRO A 115 -1.69 4.00 2.92
N ASN A 116 -0.80 4.65 2.16
CA ASN A 116 0.15 5.58 2.77
C ASN A 116 -0.57 6.89 3.09
N TRP A 117 -1.02 7.00 4.32
CA TRP A 117 -1.76 8.17 4.80
C TRP A 117 -1.00 9.51 4.68
N ALA A 118 0.34 9.49 4.53
CA ALA A 118 1.11 10.71 4.29
C ALA A 118 0.86 11.28 2.88
N HIS A 119 0.44 10.44 1.92
CA HIS A 119 0.13 10.83 0.54
C HIS A 119 -1.31 11.31 0.36
N TYR A 120 -2.13 11.28 1.41
CA TYR A 120 -3.52 11.71 1.36
C TYR A 120 -3.72 12.92 2.26
N THR A 121 -4.58 13.82 1.80
CA THR A 121 -5.14 14.91 2.61
C THR A 121 -6.52 14.46 3.07
N ALA A 122 -6.71 14.43 4.39
CA ALA A 122 -7.99 14.15 5.02
C ALA A 122 -8.79 15.46 5.15
N MET A 123 -10.03 15.48 4.66
CA MET A 123 -10.94 16.62 4.75
C MET A 123 -11.99 16.36 5.83
N GLY A 124 -12.37 17.39 6.58
CA GLY A 124 -13.29 17.26 7.72
C GLY A 124 -12.55 17.10 9.05
N GLY A 125 -13.27 17.35 10.16
CA GLY A 125 -12.69 17.71 11.47
C GLY A 125 -11.73 16.71 12.15
N ASN A 126 -11.30 17.06 13.37
CA ASN A 126 -10.16 16.44 14.06
C ASN A 126 -10.31 14.95 14.48
N LYS A 127 -11.46 14.30 14.19
CA LYS A 127 -11.76 12.92 14.61
C LYS A 127 -10.78 11.92 14.00
N TRP A 128 -10.53 12.00 12.70
CA TRP A 128 -9.56 11.14 12.00
C TRP A 128 -8.14 11.30 12.53
N VAL A 129 -7.68 12.55 12.70
CA VAL A 129 -6.34 12.85 13.20
C VAL A 129 -6.15 12.26 14.61
N ARG A 130 -7.14 12.46 15.49
CA ARG A 130 -7.12 11.89 16.85
C ARG A 130 -7.10 10.35 16.82
N ARG A 131 -7.92 9.72 15.96
CA ARG A 131 -7.93 8.26 15.79
C ARG A 131 -6.56 7.75 15.36
N ARG A 132 -5.94 8.37 14.36
CA ARG A 132 -4.61 7.97 13.86
C ARG A 132 -3.49 8.18 14.88
N ALA A 133 -3.54 9.26 15.66
CA ALA A 133 -2.59 9.49 16.75
C ALA A 133 -2.69 8.39 17.81
N MET A 134 -3.92 8.03 18.17
CA MET A 134 -4.20 6.97 19.13
C MET A 134 -3.78 5.58 18.61
N ASP A 135 -4.08 5.25 17.36
CA ASP A 135 -3.66 3.98 16.75
C ASP A 135 -2.13 3.83 16.71
N LYS A 136 -1.40 4.92 16.41
CA LYS A 136 0.07 4.94 16.47
C LYS A 136 0.58 4.68 17.87
N MET A 137 0.02 5.37 18.87
CA MET A 137 0.40 5.22 20.27
C MET A 137 0.19 3.79 20.76
N PHE A 138 -0.98 3.20 20.50
CA PHE A 138 -1.26 1.79 20.83
C PHE A 138 -0.34 0.82 20.11
N GLY A 139 0.02 1.09 18.85
CA GLY A 139 1.00 0.30 18.12
C GLY A 139 2.37 0.27 18.82
N VAL A 140 2.86 1.44 19.24
CA VAL A 140 4.12 1.55 20.01
C VAL A 140 4.02 0.76 21.31
N PHE A 141 2.95 0.94 22.08
CA PHE A 141 2.74 0.20 23.33
C PHE A 141 2.75 -1.32 23.13
N LYS A 142 2.09 -1.84 22.09
CA LYS A 142 2.09 -3.28 21.79
C LYS A 142 3.49 -3.81 21.48
N VAL A 143 4.28 -3.07 20.70
CA VAL A 143 5.66 -3.45 20.36
C VAL A 143 6.54 -3.43 21.61
N SER A 144 6.46 -2.37 22.42
CA SER A 144 7.21 -2.26 23.68
C SER A 144 6.84 -3.36 24.67
N ALA A 145 5.55 -3.66 24.84
CA ALA A 145 5.09 -4.73 25.71
C ALA A 145 5.58 -6.11 25.24
N PHE A 146 5.51 -6.39 23.94
CA PHE A 146 6.05 -7.63 23.38
C PHE A 146 7.56 -7.76 23.63
N ALA A 147 8.33 -6.69 23.38
CA ALA A 147 9.77 -6.70 23.63
C ALA A 147 10.11 -6.94 25.11
N LEU A 148 9.40 -6.28 26.04
CA LEU A 148 9.58 -6.49 27.48
C LEU A 148 9.22 -7.92 27.89
N LEU A 149 8.13 -8.48 27.37
CA LEU A 149 7.73 -9.87 27.64
C LEU A 149 8.75 -10.87 27.07
N SER A 150 9.29 -10.63 25.88
CA SER A 150 10.35 -11.48 25.31
C SER A 150 11.63 -11.43 26.14
N VAL A 151 12.05 -10.24 26.60
CA VAL A 151 13.22 -10.10 27.49
C VAL A 151 12.97 -10.80 28.83
N ALA A 152 11.78 -10.63 29.42
CA ALA A 152 11.41 -11.31 30.66
C ALA A 152 11.36 -12.84 30.50
N TYR A 153 10.87 -13.34 29.36
CA TYR A 153 10.84 -14.77 29.03
C TYR A 153 12.26 -15.36 28.92
N VAL A 154 13.16 -14.71 28.18
CA VAL A 154 14.56 -15.15 28.02
C VAL A 154 15.34 -15.07 29.34
N ARG A 155 15.02 -14.08 30.21
CA ARG A 155 15.66 -13.91 31.51
C ARG A 155 15.10 -14.79 32.64
N ARG A 156 14.11 -15.66 32.40
CA ARG A 156 13.63 -16.60 33.44
C ARG A 156 14.68 -17.72 33.66
N PRO A 157 15.43 -17.72 34.78
CA PRO A 157 16.56 -18.65 34.96
C PRO A 157 16.13 -20.10 35.31
N THR A 158 14.84 -20.33 35.58
CA THR A 158 14.38 -21.53 36.28
C THR A 158 13.65 -22.56 35.41
N LEU A 159 13.27 -22.24 34.16
CA LEU A 159 12.49 -23.18 33.34
C LEU A 159 13.34 -24.26 32.64
N LEU A 160 14.57 -23.94 32.24
CA LEU A 160 15.47 -24.87 31.56
C LEU A 160 15.97 -26.02 32.47
N PRO A 161 16.40 -25.78 33.72
CA PRO A 161 16.82 -26.85 34.62
C PRO A 161 15.65 -27.78 35.03
N LEU A 162 14.47 -27.21 35.29
CA LEU A 162 13.27 -27.96 35.68
C LEU A 162 12.72 -28.86 34.56
N LEU A 163 12.76 -28.39 33.31
CA LEU A 163 12.38 -29.23 32.16
C LEU A 163 13.39 -30.35 31.90
N TYR A 164 14.68 -30.09 32.10
CA TYR A 164 15.74 -31.09 31.94
C TYR A 164 15.66 -32.20 32.99
N GLU A 165 15.45 -31.86 34.26
CA GLU A 165 15.22 -32.85 35.34
C GLU A 165 13.95 -33.70 35.04
N ARG A 166 12.86 -33.07 34.61
CA ARG A 166 11.60 -33.78 34.32
C ARG A 166 11.68 -34.70 33.09
N LEU A 167 12.49 -34.34 32.09
CA LEU A 167 12.74 -35.18 30.91
C LEU A 167 13.71 -36.32 31.21
N ARG A 168 14.66 -36.13 32.13
CA ARG A 168 15.56 -37.19 32.62
C ARG A 168 14.78 -38.27 33.36
N ASP A 169 13.77 -37.89 34.15
CA ASP A 169 12.95 -38.84 34.92
C ASP A 169 11.96 -39.64 34.05
N LEU A 170 11.59 -39.14 32.86
CA LEU A 170 10.74 -39.83 31.89
C LEU A 170 11.50 -40.80 30.97
N GLY A 171 12.82 -40.79 31.01
CA GLY A 171 13.70 -41.65 30.20
C GLY A 171 14.24 -42.89 30.92
N LYS A 172 13.75 -43.20 32.12
CA LYS A 172 14.01 -44.43 32.88
C LYS A 172 12.74 -45.24 32.99
#